data_AF-A0A3L6JFW8-F1
#
_entry.id   AF-A0A3L6JFW8-F1
#
_cell.length_a   1.000
_cell.length_b   1.000
_cell.length_c   1.000
_cell.angle_alpha   90.00
_cell.angle_beta   90.00
_cell.angle_gamma   90.00
#
_symmetry.space_group_name_H-M   'P 1'
#
loop_
_entity.id
_entity.type
_entity.pdbx_description
1 polymer ?
#
loop_
_entity_poly.entity_id
_entity_poly.type
_entity_poly.pdbx_seq_one_letter_code
_entity_poly.pdbx_strand_id
1 'polypeptide(L)' 'MSGQYGQSLKDLLERMHISDSEKLVAEGETLVIDTKAERILLSRKDGVLSIRSLPSPGSGSIAGKGHNT' A
#
# COMPACT_ATOMS: atom_id res chain seq x y z
N MET A 1 -6.09 -12.57 -5.32
CA MET A 1 -5.45 -12.46 -3.99
C MET A 1 -4.64 -11.17 -3.99
N SER A 2 -5.22 -10.06 -3.53
CA SER A 2 -4.56 -8.74 -3.55
C SER A 2 -4.61 -8.15 -2.14
N GLY A 3 -3.46 -7.70 -1.61
CA GLY A 3 -3.38 -7.05 -0.30
C GLY A 3 -2.52 -7.77 0.76
N GLN A 4 -1.86 -8.88 0.41
CA GLN A 4 -1.06 -9.64 1.38
C GLN A 4 0.20 -8.88 1.82
N TYR A 5 0.81 -8.10 0.92
CA TYR A 5 2.06 -7.40 1.23
C TYR A 5 1.85 -6.17 2.10
N GLY A 6 0.79 -5.38 1.86
CA GLY A 6 0.48 -4.24 2.74
C GLY A 6 0.05 -4.67 4.14
N GLN A 7 -0.72 -5.76 4.27
CA GLN A 7 -1.07 -6.29 5.59
C GLN A 7 0.17 -6.80 6.34
N SER A 8 1.06 -7.53 5.65
CA SER A 8 2.31 -8.02 6.26
C SER A 8 3.24 -6.86 6.67
N LEU A 9 3.30 -5.79 5.86
CA LEU A 9 4.07 -4.60 6.19
C LEU A 9 3.47 -3.87 7.39
N LYS A 10 2.15 -3.73 7.45
CA LYS A 10 1.46 -3.15 8.60
C LYS A 10 1.79 -3.93 9.88
N ASP A 11 1.62 -5.25 9.86
CA ASP A 11 1.89 -6.11 11.02
C ASP A 11 3.37 -6.02 11.45
N LEU A 12 4.30 -5.93 10.49
CA LEU A 12 5.72 -5.73 10.79
C LEU A 12 5.97 -4.38 11.46
N LEU A 13 5.43 -3.30 10.92
CA LEU A 13 5.61 -1.94 11.46
C LEU A 13 4.97 -1.80 12.85
N GLU A 14 3.82 -2.43 13.09
CA GLU A 14 3.18 -2.51 14.41
C GLU A 14 4.05 -3.29 15.41
N ARG A 15 4.62 -4.44 15.01
CA ARG A 15 5.51 -5.25 15.87
C ARG A 15 6.83 -4.58 16.18
N MET A 16 7.37 -3.79 15.25
CA MET A 16 8.64 -3.08 15.46
C MET A 16 8.49 -1.91 16.43
N HIS A 17 7.27 -1.58 16.91
CA HIS A 17 7.04 -0.47 17.84
C HIS A 17 7.82 0.76 17.40
N ILE A 18 7.67 1.15 16.13
CA ILE A 18 8.48 2.22 15.55
C ILE A 18 8.05 3.54 16.17
N SER A 19 8.67 3.86 17.30
CA SER A 19 8.56 5.14 18.00
C SER A 19 9.03 6.30 17.13
N ASP A 20 9.83 5.99 16.10
CA ASP A 20 10.44 6.90 15.13
C ASP A 20 9.79 6.77 13.74
N SER A 21 8.46 6.73 13.65
CA SER A 21 7.76 6.66 12.35
C SER A 21 8.13 7.84 11.42
N GLU A 22 8.64 8.92 11.99
CA GLU A 22 9.24 10.07 11.32
C GLU A 22 10.42 9.72 10.43
N LYS A 23 11.18 8.66 10.76
CA LYS A 23 12.32 8.19 9.96
C LYS A 23 11.89 7.39 8.73
N LEU A 24 10.63 6.92 8.70
CA LEU A 24 10.09 6.15 7.60
C LEU A 24 9.40 7.02 6.56
N VAL A 25 8.56 7.95 7.01
CA VAL A 25 7.82 8.88 6.16
C VAL A 25 7.68 10.21 6.90
N ALA A 26 8.15 11.30 6.29
CA ALA A 26 8.02 12.63 6.87
C ALA A 26 6.56 13.11 6.83
N GLU A 27 6.24 14.12 7.64
CA GLU A 27 4.89 14.66 7.72
C GLU A 27 4.43 15.26 6.39
N GLY A 28 3.22 14.88 5.95
CA GLY A 28 2.68 15.31 4.66
C GLY A 28 3.28 14.60 3.43
N GLU A 29 4.27 13.73 3.62
CA GLU A 29 4.82 12.92 2.55
C GLU A 29 4.07 11.60 2.38
N THR A 30 4.24 10.99 1.20
CA THR A 30 3.73 9.66 0.90
C THR A 30 4.81 8.85 0.21
N LEU A 31 5.26 7.77 0.87
CA LEU A 31 6.10 6.76 0.28
C LEU A 31 5.24 5.78 -0.51
N VAL A 32 5.61 5.56 -1.78
CA VAL A 32 4.92 4.63 -2.67
C VAL A 32 5.85 3.45 -2.95
N ILE A 33 5.44 2.26 -2.54
CA ILE A 33 6.12 1.00 -2.84
C ILE A 33 5.32 0.28 -3.90
N ASP A 34 5.81 0.31 -5.14
CA ASP A 34 5.20 -0.44 -6.23
C ASP A 34 5.74 -1.89 -6.20
N THR A 35 4.89 -2.81 -5.76
CA THR A 35 5.14 -4.23 -5.98
C THR A 35 4.48 -4.63 -7.29
N LYS A 36 5.04 -5.62 -8.00
CA LYS A 36 4.44 -6.12 -9.25
C LYS A 36 2.97 -6.56 -9.12
N ALA A 37 2.49 -6.80 -7.89
CA ALA A 37 1.12 -7.22 -7.60
C ALA A 37 0.24 -6.09 -7.05
N GLU A 38 0.78 -5.23 -6.20
CA GLU A 38 0.06 -4.16 -5.50
C GLU A 38 0.95 -2.93 -5.26
N ARG A 39 0.34 -1.76 -5.21
CA ARG A 39 0.99 -0.53 -4.77
C ARG A 39 0.65 -0.30 -3.30
N ILE A 40 1.68 -0.18 -2.47
CA ILE A 40 1.54 0.12 -1.05
C ILE A 40 1.87 1.59 -0.84
N LEU A 41 0.96 2.31 -0.18
CA LEU A 41 1.09 3.71 0.18
C LEU A 41 1.32 3.79 1.69
N LEU A 42 2.41 4.44 2.08
CA LEU A 42 2.66 4.81 3.47
C LEU A 42 2.63 6.34 3.53
N SER A 43 1.73 6.89 4.35
CA SER A 43 1.61 8.34 4.54
C SER A 43 1.59 8.68 6.02
N ARG A 44 2.12 9.85 6.36
CA ARG A 44 2.02 10.40 7.71
C ARG A 44 1.18 11.66 7.69
N LYS A 45 0.23 11.73 8.63
CA LYS A 45 -0.59 12.91 8.85
C LYS A 45 -0.88 13.08 10.33
N ASP A 46 -0.62 14.27 10.85
CA ASP A 46 -0.84 14.64 12.26
C ASP A 46 -0.12 13.66 13.21
N GLY A 47 1.11 13.28 12.85
CA GLY A 47 1.92 12.30 13.58
C GLY A 47 1.51 10.83 13.39
N VAL A 48 0.37 10.55 12.76
CA VAL A 48 -0.18 9.20 12.57
C VAL A 48 0.30 8.59 11.26
N LEU A 49 0.94 7.42 11.33
CA LEU A 49 1.30 6.63 10.15
C LEU A 49 0.09 5.84 9.65
N SER A 50 -0.22 5.97 8.37
CA SER A 50 -1.29 5.26 7.66
C SER A 50 -0.72 4.42 6.53
N ILE A 51 -1.23 3.20 6.38
CA ILE A 51 -0.80 2.26 5.33
C ILE A 51 -2.03 1.86 4.52
N ARG A 52 -1.94 1.94 3.20
CA ARG A 52 -2.99 1.50 2.27
C ARG A 52 -2.41 0.68 1.13
N SER A 53 -3.07 -0.42 0.79
CA SER A 53 -2.77 -1.20 -0.41
C SER A 53 -3.76 -0.88 -1.52
N LEU A 54 -3.25 -0.72 -2.73
CA LEU A 54 -4.02 -0.56 -3.94
C LEU A 54 -3.61 -1.66 -4.94
N PRO A 55 -4.51 -2.17 -5.78
CA PRO A 55 -4.13 -3.05 -6.87
C PRO A 55 -3.13 -2.32 -7.79
N SER A 56 -2.10 -3.03 -8.28
CA SER A 56 -1.11 -2.42 -9.18
C SER A 56 -1.80 -1.97 -10.48
N PRO A 57 -1.51 -0.76 -11.02
CA PRO A 57 -2.07 -0.26 -12.27
C PRO A 57 -1.48 -1.03 -13.46
N GLY A 58 -2.02 -2.23 -13.66
CA GLY A 58 -1.52 -3.26 -14.58
C GLY A 58 -2.09 -4.64 -14.26
N SER A 59 -2.54 -4.85 -13.01
CA SER A 59 -3.32 -6.02 -12.59
C SER A 59 -4.82 -5.84 -12.88
N GLY A 60 -5.12 -5.24 -14.02
CA GLY A 60 -6.44 -5.34 -14.62
C GLY A 60 -6.55 -6.73 -15.22
N SER A 61 -7.14 -7.67 -14.48
CA SER A 61 -7.81 -8.78 -15.14
C SER A 61 -8.79 -8.15 -16.13
N ILE A 62 -8.50 -8.31 -17.42
CA ILE A 62 -9.49 -8.34 -18.50
C ILE A 62 -10.52 -9.43 -18.16
N ALA A 63 -11.40 -9.16 -17.19
CA ALA A 63 -12.61 -9.93 -16.95
C ALA A 63 -13.68 -9.34 -17.88
N GLY A 64 -13.95 -10.09 -18.94
CA GLY A 64 -14.72 -9.65 -20.10
C GLY A 64 -16.20 -9.36 -19.85
N LYS A 65 -16.74 -8.60 -20.81
CA LYS A 65 -18.14 -8.55 -21.23
C LYS A 65 -18.11 -7.83 -22.59
N GLY A 66 -18.52 -8.35 -23.73
CA GLY A 66 -19.15 -9.58 -24.18
C GLY A 66 -19.28 -9.43 -25.70
N HIS A 67 -19.60 -10.52 -26.40
CA HIS A 67 -20.04 -10.51 -27.80
C HIS A 67 -20.92 -9.31 -28.16
N ASN A 68 -20.66 -8.64 -29.29
CA ASN A 68 -21.72 -8.40 -30.26
C ASN A 68 -21.20 -8.03 -31.66
N THR A 69 -21.77 -8.74 -32.64
CA THR A 69 -21.79 -8.58 -34.12
C THR A 69 -20.48 -8.64 -34.87
#